data_AF-A0A0R1NDK8-F1
#
_entry.id   AF-A0A0R1NDK8-F1
#
_cell.length_a   1.000
_cell.length_b   1.000
_cell.length_c   1.000
_cell.angle_alpha   90.00
_cell.angle_beta   90.00
_cell.angle_gamma   90.00
#
_symmetry.space_group_name_H-M   'P 1'
#
loop_
_entity.id
_entity.type
_entity.pdbx_description
1 polymer ?
#
loop_
_entity_poly.entity_id
_entity_poly.type
_entity_poly.pdbx_seq_one_letter_code
_entity_poly.pdbx_strand_id
1 'polypeptide(L)'
;MFRNSKRDDLVHEYGDMTYRLTNLAGVISYSNNIVSLPLRPVFEKIFTSYDISMSGSENYKDFDLNFGSALYQQSTFLESLRLSDNQIDSVLKLVARTMGLDNYQEIAKEVEKQNNIRFEKLVRNKFPKTTVLELLQQFVSRKDDLIVKTVTDNAPIPDIFEYVLGLAWYYISNKKVNIRSAYNLSLDADFLPLSHAAGYQGDLEFHYENRTLLLEATLMDHNTQKRGELEPVIRHTVNLTIENGLQPTQTIFVASELDDNVMNI
;
A
#
# COMPACT_ATOMS: atom_id res chain seq x y z
N MET A 1 -12.35 -29.57 -25.00
CA MET A 1 -11.69 -29.59 -23.67
C MET A 1 -10.67 -28.45 -23.52
N PHE A 2 -9.67 -28.31 -24.41
CA PHE A 2 -8.62 -27.28 -24.32
C PHE A 2 -9.05 -25.80 -24.52
N ARG A 3 -10.12 -25.53 -25.27
CA ARG A 3 -10.57 -24.15 -25.53
C ARG A 3 -11.21 -23.46 -24.32
N ASN A 4 -11.87 -24.24 -23.46
CA ASN A 4 -12.43 -23.73 -22.21
C ASN A 4 -11.31 -23.45 -21.21
N SER A 5 -10.32 -24.37 -21.10
CA SER A 5 -9.11 -24.14 -20.30
C SER A 5 -8.44 -22.80 -20.61
N LYS A 6 -8.13 -22.51 -21.89
CA LYS A 6 -7.47 -21.24 -22.24
C LYS A 6 -8.33 -20.00 -21.91
N ARG A 7 -9.65 -20.09 -22.07
CA ARG A 7 -10.54 -18.98 -21.71
C ARG A 7 -10.57 -18.79 -20.20
N ASP A 8 -10.66 -19.88 -19.45
CA ASP A 8 -10.69 -19.86 -17.99
C ASP A 8 -9.36 -19.33 -17.44
N ASP A 9 -8.23 -19.74 -18.04
CA ASP A 9 -6.88 -19.24 -17.70
C ASP A 9 -6.79 -17.72 -17.93
N LEU A 10 -7.23 -17.22 -19.10
CA LEU A 10 -7.22 -15.79 -19.40
C LEU A 10 -8.13 -14.99 -18.46
N VAL A 11 -9.32 -15.51 -18.13
CA VAL A 11 -10.22 -14.85 -17.18
C VAL A 11 -9.58 -14.76 -15.80
N HIS A 12 -8.88 -15.80 -15.35
CA HIS A 12 -8.15 -15.76 -14.09
C HIS A 12 -6.99 -14.76 -14.13
N GLU A 13 -6.18 -14.76 -15.20
CA GLU A 13 -5.02 -13.88 -15.34
C GLU A 13 -5.41 -12.39 -15.41
N TYR A 14 -6.34 -12.03 -16.29
CA TYR A 14 -6.83 -10.66 -16.38
C TYR A 14 -7.63 -10.26 -15.13
N GLY A 15 -8.34 -11.20 -14.51
CA GLY A 15 -9.07 -10.98 -13.26
C GLY A 15 -8.13 -10.65 -12.11
N ASP A 16 -7.05 -11.42 -11.93
CA ASP A 16 -6.02 -11.20 -10.92
C ASP A 16 -5.29 -9.87 -11.15
N MET A 17 -4.88 -9.56 -12.39
CA MET A 17 -4.28 -8.25 -12.70
C MET A 17 -5.24 -7.10 -12.40
N THR A 18 -6.51 -7.20 -12.80
CA THR A 18 -7.51 -6.16 -12.53
C THR A 18 -7.70 -5.97 -11.03
N TYR A 19 -7.80 -7.06 -10.27
CA TYR A 19 -7.88 -7.05 -8.81
C TYR A 19 -6.68 -6.31 -8.21
N ARG A 20 -5.45 -6.73 -8.53
CA ARG A 20 -4.23 -6.11 -7.99
C ARG A 20 -4.08 -4.64 -8.36
N LEU A 21 -4.30 -4.29 -9.63
CA LEU A 21 -4.15 -2.91 -10.11
C LEU A 21 -5.17 -1.97 -9.46
N THR A 22 -6.44 -2.38 -9.37
CA THR A 22 -7.50 -1.54 -8.78
C THR A 22 -7.38 -1.42 -7.27
N ASN A 23 -6.85 -2.46 -6.62
CA ASN A 23 -6.59 -2.47 -5.18
C ASN A 23 -5.36 -1.61 -4.84
N LEU A 24 -4.27 -1.72 -5.61
CA LEU A 24 -3.09 -0.86 -5.50
C LEU A 24 -3.41 0.62 -5.75
N ALA A 25 -4.26 0.91 -6.73
CA ALA A 25 -4.72 2.28 -6.99
C ALA A 25 -5.62 2.86 -5.87
N GLY A 26 -6.04 2.04 -4.89
CA GLY A 26 -6.96 2.43 -3.83
C GLY A 26 -8.37 2.76 -4.31
N VAL A 27 -8.71 2.40 -5.56
CA VAL A 27 -9.99 2.71 -6.20
C VAL A 27 -11.06 1.71 -5.79
N ILE A 28 -10.69 0.44 -5.64
CA ILE A 28 -11.61 -0.66 -5.29
C ILE A 28 -11.06 -1.44 -4.10
N SER A 29 -11.90 -1.66 -3.09
CA SER A 29 -11.68 -2.59 -1.97
C SER A 29 -12.51 -3.86 -2.18
N TYR A 30 -11.97 -5.00 -1.73
CA TYR A 30 -12.57 -6.33 -1.92
C TYR A 30 -12.86 -7.05 -0.58
N SER A 31 -12.92 -6.30 0.52
CA SER A 31 -13.02 -6.84 1.87
C SER A 31 -14.18 -7.81 2.05
N ASN A 32 -13.93 -8.97 2.67
CA ASN A 32 -14.93 -10.00 2.95
C ASN A 32 -15.74 -10.45 1.72
N ASN A 33 -15.09 -10.53 0.55
CA ASN A 33 -15.72 -10.84 -0.74
C ASN A 33 -16.79 -9.82 -1.18
N ILE A 34 -16.72 -8.59 -0.65
CA ILE A 34 -17.58 -7.48 -1.05
C ILE A 34 -16.75 -6.43 -1.75
N VAL A 35 -17.15 -6.08 -2.97
CA VAL A 35 -16.54 -5.01 -3.74
C VAL A 35 -17.10 -3.67 -3.27
N SER A 36 -16.23 -2.72 -2.93
CA SER A 36 -16.61 -1.38 -2.49
C SER A 36 -15.67 -0.30 -3.03
N LEU A 37 -16.14 0.96 -3.06
CA LEU A 37 -15.35 2.13 -3.45
C LEU A 37 -14.90 2.89 -2.19
N PRO A 38 -13.62 2.84 -1.80
CA PRO A 38 -13.13 3.54 -0.61
C PRO A 38 -13.36 5.05 -0.67
N LEU A 39 -13.20 5.65 -1.85
CA LEU A 39 -13.45 7.08 -2.11
C LEU A 39 -14.90 7.34 -2.58
N ARG A 40 -15.87 6.67 -1.96
CA ARG A 40 -17.28 6.75 -2.34
C ARG A 40 -17.80 8.20 -2.52
N PRO A 41 -17.51 9.17 -1.64
CA PRO A 41 -18.01 10.54 -1.84
C PRO A 41 -17.57 11.16 -3.16
N VAL A 42 -16.37 10.83 -3.64
CA VAL A 42 -15.85 11.33 -4.92
C VAL A 42 -16.58 10.66 -6.08
N PHE A 43 -16.57 9.33 -6.13
CA PHE A 43 -17.19 8.57 -7.22
C PHE A 43 -18.69 8.81 -7.32
N GLU A 44 -19.39 8.87 -6.19
CA GLU A 44 -20.83 9.14 -6.15
C GLU A 44 -21.14 10.50 -6.76
N LYS A 45 -20.36 11.55 -6.46
CA LYS A 45 -20.58 12.88 -7.05
C LYS A 45 -20.22 12.93 -8.52
N ILE A 46 -19.12 12.30 -8.91
CA ILE A 46 -18.70 12.21 -10.31
C ILE A 46 -19.79 11.55 -11.17
N PHE A 47 -20.23 10.34 -10.81
CA PHE A 47 -21.17 9.56 -11.62
C PHE A 47 -22.63 10.03 -11.55
N THR A 48 -23.01 10.80 -10.53
CA THR A 48 -24.35 11.39 -10.45
C THR A 48 -24.45 12.76 -11.11
N SER A 49 -23.34 13.51 -11.18
CA SER A 49 -23.32 14.85 -11.78
C SER A 49 -23.03 14.84 -13.27
N TYR A 50 -22.29 13.83 -13.78
CA TYR A 50 -21.93 13.75 -15.18
C TYR A 50 -22.15 12.35 -15.75
N ASP A 51 -22.61 12.32 -16.99
CA ASP A 51 -22.65 11.10 -17.79
C ASP A 51 -21.25 10.82 -18.33
N ILE A 52 -20.63 9.73 -17.85
CA ILE A 52 -19.27 9.33 -18.23
C ILE A 52 -19.37 8.16 -19.19
N SER A 53 -19.12 8.42 -20.48
CA SER A 53 -18.99 7.37 -21.48
C SER A 53 -17.53 6.97 -21.65
N MET A 54 -17.21 5.74 -21.22
CA MET A 54 -15.92 5.07 -21.50
C MET A 54 -15.99 4.17 -22.74
N SER A 55 -17.10 4.23 -23.48
CA SER A 55 -17.30 3.49 -24.73
C SER A 55 -17.32 4.44 -25.92
N GLY A 56 -16.82 3.97 -27.06
CA GLY A 56 -16.78 4.71 -28.32
C GLY A 56 -17.26 3.87 -29.50
N SER A 57 -17.42 4.52 -30.64
CA SER A 57 -17.80 3.90 -31.92
C SER A 57 -16.67 3.99 -32.96
N GLU A 58 -15.43 4.17 -32.51
CA GLU A 58 -14.27 4.25 -33.38
C GLU A 58 -14.04 2.92 -34.11
N ASN A 59 -13.45 2.98 -35.32
CA ASN A 59 -13.15 1.79 -36.08
C ASN A 59 -12.12 0.93 -35.36
N TYR A 60 -12.38 -0.37 -35.24
CA TYR A 60 -11.47 -1.31 -34.58
C TYR A 60 -10.02 -1.23 -35.08
N LYS A 61 -9.80 -1.08 -36.40
CA LYS A 61 -8.44 -1.01 -36.95
C LYS A 61 -7.73 0.28 -36.53
N ASP A 62 -8.47 1.38 -36.45
CA ASP A 62 -7.89 2.69 -36.11
C ASP A 62 -7.71 2.87 -34.60
N PHE A 63 -8.47 2.12 -33.79
CA PHE A 63 -8.36 2.14 -32.33
C PHE A 63 -7.41 1.07 -31.79
N ASP A 64 -7.57 -0.21 -32.18
CA ASP A 64 -6.82 -1.31 -31.57
C ASP A 64 -5.53 -1.67 -32.34
N LEU A 65 -5.49 -1.45 -33.65
CA LEU A 65 -4.31 -1.79 -34.47
C LEU A 65 -3.36 -0.61 -34.73
N ASN A 66 -3.67 0.57 -34.20
CA ASN A 66 -2.86 1.78 -34.35
C ASN A 66 -2.26 2.19 -33.01
N PHE A 67 -0.94 2.05 -32.85
CA PHE A 67 -0.22 2.45 -31.64
C PHE A 67 -0.27 3.96 -31.33
N GLY A 68 -0.76 4.79 -32.25
CA GLY A 68 -1.04 6.21 -31.99
C GLY A 68 -2.44 6.51 -31.46
N SER A 69 -3.32 5.52 -31.35
CA SER A 69 -4.70 5.70 -30.89
C SER A 69 -4.78 6.01 -29.39
N ALA A 70 -5.95 6.45 -28.94
CA ALA A 70 -6.21 6.71 -27.53
C ALA A 70 -6.03 5.47 -26.62
N LEU A 71 -6.08 4.24 -27.17
CA LEU A 71 -5.87 3.01 -26.39
C LEU A 71 -4.42 2.88 -25.88
N TYR A 72 -3.46 3.32 -26.68
CA TYR A 72 -2.02 3.19 -26.40
C TYR A 72 -1.41 4.48 -25.84
N GLN A 73 -2.20 5.55 -25.75
CA GLN A 73 -1.76 6.80 -25.15
C GLN A 73 -1.72 6.68 -23.62
N GLN A 74 -0.71 7.28 -23.01
CA GLN A 74 -0.67 7.43 -21.57
C GLN A 74 -1.61 8.56 -21.16
N SER A 75 -2.81 8.19 -20.76
CA SER A 75 -3.78 9.10 -20.15
C SER A 75 -3.86 8.85 -18.65
N THR A 76 -3.96 9.92 -17.89
CA THR A 76 -4.32 9.86 -16.48
C THR A 76 -5.77 9.39 -16.32
N PHE A 77 -6.11 8.93 -15.11
CA PHE A 77 -7.49 8.56 -14.78
C PHE A 77 -8.47 9.71 -15.05
N LEU A 78 -8.13 10.95 -14.67
CA LEU A 78 -9.00 12.11 -14.86
C LEU A 78 -9.23 12.46 -16.33
N GLU A 79 -8.18 12.40 -17.16
CA GLU A 79 -8.31 12.59 -18.61
C GLU A 79 -9.23 11.53 -19.23
N SER A 80 -9.17 10.29 -18.72
CA SER A 80 -10.03 9.19 -19.16
C SER A 80 -11.51 9.43 -18.85
N LEU A 81 -11.83 10.26 -17.85
CA LEU A 81 -13.22 10.67 -17.54
C LEU A 81 -13.76 11.73 -18.49
N ARG A 82 -12.88 12.39 -19.29
CA ARG A 82 -13.25 13.46 -20.24
C ARG A 82 -14.03 14.61 -19.60
N LEU A 83 -13.70 14.94 -18.35
CA LEU A 83 -14.29 16.07 -17.62
C LEU A 83 -13.43 17.32 -17.85
N SER A 84 -14.07 18.46 -18.09
CA SER A 84 -13.39 19.77 -18.12
C SER A 84 -12.97 20.21 -16.71
N ASP A 85 -11.99 21.11 -16.63
CA ASP A 85 -11.51 21.67 -15.35
C ASP A 85 -12.64 22.28 -14.51
N ASN A 86 -13.59 22.97 -15.16
CA ASN A 86 -14.78 23.52 -14.49
C ASN A 86 -15.67 22.44 -13.88
N GLN A 87 -15.79 21.28 -14.55
CA GLN A 87 -16.56 20.15 -14.06
C GLN A 87 -15.89 19.48 -12.86
N ILE A 88 -14.55 19.32 -12.93
CA ILE A 88 -13.72 18.78 -11.84
C ILE A 88 -13.83 19.70 -10.62
N ASP A 89 -13.63 21.01 -10.77
CA ASP A 89 -13.75 21.99 -9.69
C ASP A 89 -15.14 21.97 -9.05
N SER A 90 -16.20 21.86 -9.86
CA SER A 90 -17.58 21.76 -9.37
C SER A 90 -17.80 20.49 -8.53
N VAL A 91 -17.27 19.34 -8.96
CA VAL A 91 -17.35 18.09 -8.20
C VAL A 91 -16.58 18.19 -6.89
N LEU A 92 -15.35 18.70 -6.92
CA LEU A 92 -14.54 18.84 -5.71
C LEU A 92 -15.22 19.73 -4.66
N LYS A 93 -15.84 20.84 -5.08
CA LYS A 93 -16.66 21.69 -4.20
C LYS A 93 -17.85 20.95 -3.60
N LEU A 94 -18.52 20.10 -4.37
CA LEU A 94 -19.64 19.28 -3.90
C LEU A 94 -19.18 18.20 -2.90
N VAL A 95 -18.05 17.55 -3.17
CA VAL A 95 -17.43 16.58 -2.27
C VAL A 95 -17.08 17.24 -0.94
N ALA A 96 -16.39 18.39 -0.97
CA ALA A 96 -16.02 19.14 0.23
C ALA A 96 -17.24 19.45 1.11
N ARG A 97 -18.31 19.99 0.51
CA ARG A 97 -19.57 20.28 1.22
C ARG A 97 -20.20 19.03 1.81
N THR A 98 -20.18 17.91 1.08
CA THR A 98 -20.74 16.63 1.55
C THR A 98 -19.95 16.07 2.74
N MET A 99 -18.64 16.33 2.77
CA MET A 99 -17.75 15.96 3.88
C MET A 99 -17.76 16.98 5.03
N GLY A 100 -18.52 18.09 4.91
CA GLY A 100 -18.56 19.15 5.92
C GLY A 100 -17.30 20.02 5.97
N LEU A 101 -16.56 20.13 4.86
CA LEU A 101 -15.33 20.92 4.74
C LEU A 101 -15.62 22.30 4.13
N ASP A 102 -14.85 23.29 4.56
CA ASP A 102 -14.99 24.68 4.09
C ASP A 102 -14.52 24.87 2.64
N ASN A 103 -13.51 24.09 2.24
CA ASN A 103 -12.91 24.13 0.91
C ASN A 103 -12.42 22.73 0.48
N TYR A 104 -12.22 22.53 -0.82
CA TYR A 104 -11.87 21.20 -1.35
C TYR A 104 -10.38 20.85 -1.17
N GLN A 105 -9.52 21.82 -0.85
CA GLN A 105 -8.11 21.59 -0.58
C GLN A 105 -7.91 20.75 0.69
N GLU A 106 -8.90 20.72 1.59
CA GLU A 106 -8.88 19.90 2.80
C GLU A 106 -9.31 18.44 2.58
N ILE A 107 -9.87 18.09 1.41
CA ILE A 107 -10.37 16.73 1.13
C ILE A 107 -9.26 15.69 1.36
N ALA A 108 -8.07 15.92 0.81
CA ALA A 108 -6.96 14.97 0.94
C ALA A 108 -6.62 14.71 2.42
N LYS A 109 -6.52 15.77 3.23
CA LYS A 109 -6.24 15.67 4.67
C LYS A 109 -7.34 14.91 5.43
N GLU A 110 -8.60 15.19 5.11
CA GLU A 110 -9.73 14.51 5.76
C GLU A 110 -9.81 13.03 5.35
N VAL A 111 -9.55 12.70 4.08
CA VAL A 111 -9.44 11.31 3.60
C VAL A 111 -8.32 10.57 4.34
N GLU A 112 -7.14 11.18 4.49
CA GLU A 112 -6.02 10.56 5.21
C GLU A 112 -6.33 10.29 6.69
N LYS A 113 -7.04 11.23 7.33
CA LYS A 113 -7.54 11.04 8.70
C LYS A 113 -8.56 9.89 8.79
N GLN A 114 -9.49 9.80 7.84
CA GLN A 114 -10.45 8.70 7.78
C GLN A 114 -9.77 7.35 7.53
N ASN A 115 -8.76 7.32 6.67
CA ASN A 115 -7.94 6.14 6.41
C ASN A 115 -7.18 5.69 7.67
N ASN A 116 -6.59 6.61 8.44
CA ASN A 116 -5.95 6.28 9.73
C ASN A 116 -6.95 5.65 10.71
N ILE A 117 -8.16 6.21 10.83
CA ILE A 117 -9.22 5.66 11.71
C ILE A 117 -9.63 4.25 11.26
N ARG A 118 -9.77 4.03 9.95
CA ARG A 118 -10.07 2.71 9.39
C ARG A 118 -8.93 1.72 9.66
N PHE A 119 -7.68 2.14 9.48
CA PHE A 119 -6.49 1.34 9.80
C PHE A 119 -6.46 0.92 11.26
N GLU A 120 -6.65 1.86 12.20
CA GLU A 120 -6.69 1.54 13.64
C GLU A 120 -7.81 0.56 14.01
N LYS A 121 -8.96 0.65 13.32
CA LYS A 121 -10.05 -0.30 13.47
C LYS A 121 -9.67 -1.69 12.96
N LEU A 122 -8.98 -1.78 11.82
CA LEU A 122 -8.42 -3.04 11.31
C LEU A 122 -7.46 -3.64 12.34
N VAL A 123 -6.47 -2.87 12.81
CA VAL A 123 -5.48 -3.34 13.79
C VAL A 123 -6.17 -3.87 15.05
N ARG A 124 -7.12 -3.11 15.62
CA ARG A 124 -7.83 -3.54 16.83
C ARG A 124 -8.60 -4.85 16.64
N ASN A 125 -9.19 -5.05 15.46
CA ASN A 125 -10.09 -6.17 15.22
C ASN A 125 -9.37 -7.43 14.71
N LYS A 126 -8.40 -7.26 13.79
CA LYS A 126 -7.70 -8.36 13.11
C LYS A 126 -6.33 -8.64 13.72
N PHE A 127 -5.65 -7.62 14.24
CA PHE A 127 -4.29 -7.73 14.75
C PHE A 127 -4.16 -7.23 16.20
N PRO A 128 -4.97 -7.75 17.15
CA PRO A 128 -4.75 -7.43 18.56
C PRO A 128 -3.34 -7.86 18.99
N LYS A 129 -2.85 -7.29 20.10
CA LYS A 129 -1.49 -7.54 20.60
C LYS A 129 -1.12 -9.03 20.67
N THR A 130 -2.05 -9.89 21.07
CA THR A 130 -1.86 -11.34 21.14
C THR A 130 -1.57 -11.95 19.76
N THR A 131 -2.35 -11.58 18.74
CA THR A 131 -2.14 -12.02 17.36
C THR A 131 -0.81 -11.54 16.81
N VAL A 132 -0.40 -10.29 17.08
CA VAL A 132 0.91 -9.78 16.67
C VAL A 132 2.04 -10.58 17.31
N LEU A 133 1.95 -10.89 18.61
CA LEU A 133 2.95 -11.72 19.29
C LEU A 133 3.01 -13.15 18.73
N GLU A 134 1.86 -13.75 18.43
CA GLU A 134 1.79 -15.08 17.80
C GLU A 134 2.43 -15.06 16.40
N LEU A 135 2.15 -14.04 15.59
CA LEU A 135 2.75 -13.87 14.26
C LEU A 135 4.28 -13.75 14.36
N LEU A 136 4.80 -12.94 15.29
CA LEU A 136 6.25 -12.82 15.52
C LEU A 136 6.91 -14.17 15.86
N GLN A 137 6.27 -15.01 16.67
CA GLN A 137 6.76 -16.36 16.96
C GLN A 137 6.66 -17.31 15.75
N GLN A 138 5.66 -17.11 14.90
CA GLN A 138 5.50 -17.89 13.67
C GLN A 138 6.60 -17.60 12.66
N PHE A 139 7.08 -16.36 12.56
CA PHE A 139 8.25 -16.03 11.72
C PHE A 139 9.50 -16.78 12.17
N VAL A 140 9.75 -16.86 13.48
CA VAL A 140 10.89 -17.62 14.03
C VAL A 140 10.76 -19.12 13.72
N SER A 141 9.55 -19.67 13.81
CA SER A 141 9.27 -21.08 13.54
C SER A 141 8.95 -21.41 12.08
N ARG A 142 9.10 -20.44 11.16
CA ARG A 142 8.81 -20.56 9.72
C ARG A 142 7.44 -21.18 9.41
N LYS A 143 6.41 -20.79 10.15
CA LYS A 143 5.01 -21.20 9.92
C LYS A 143 4.35 -20.35 8.83
N ASP A 144 5.00 -20.25 7.69
CA ASP A 144 4.71 -19.29 6.61
C ASP A 144 3.26 -19.44 6.11
N ASP A 145 2.76 -20.67 5.93
CA ASP A 145 1.36 -20.92 5.52
C ASP A 145 0.32 -20.35 6.50
N LEU A 146 0.61 -20.40 7.81
CA LEU A 146 -0.28 -19.87 8.84
C LEU A 146 -0.24 -18.34 8.88
N ILE A 147 0.94 -17.76 8.65
CA ILE A 147 1.14 -16.31 8.56
C ILE A 147 0.34 -15.75 7.40
N VAL A 148 0.49 -16.34 6.21
CA VAL A 148 -0.26 -15.97 4.99
C VAL A 148 -1.76 -16.00 5.25
N LYS A 149 -2.26 -17.10 5.83
CA LYS A 149 -3.68 -17.26 6.13
C LYS A 149 -4.20 -16.24 7.16
N THR A 150 -3.35 -15.84 8.09
CA THR A 150 -3.73 -14.90 9.16
C THR A 150 -3.70 -13.44 8.67
N VAL A 151 -2.69 -13.09 7.85
CA VAL A 151 -2.48 -11.72 7.37
C VAL A 151 -3.12 -11.53 5.99
N THR A 152 -2.50 -12.07 4.94
CA THR A 152 -2.94 -11.98 3.54
C THR A 152 -2.13 -12.94 2.67
N ASP A 153 -2.72 -13.44 1.59
CA ASP A 153 -2.09 -14.19 0.50
C ASP A 153 -1.67 -13.32 -0.69
N ASN A 154 -1.95 -12.02 -0.60
CA ASN A 154 -1.60 -11.05 -1.65
C ASN A 154 -0.19 -10.46 -1.50
N ALA A 155 0.58 -10.87 -0.48
CA ALA A 155 1.93 -10.38 -0.25
C ALA A 155 2.92 -11.51 0.06
N PRO A 156 4.19 -11.39 -0.38
CA PRO A 156 5.29 -12.23 0.08
C PRO A 156 5.48 -12.21 1.60
N ILE A 157 6.03 -13.30 2.14
CA ILE A 157 6.34 -13.44 3.57
C ILE A 157 7.24 -12.31 4.13
N PRO A 158 8.30 -11.85 3.44
CA PRO A 158 9.10 -10.71 3.90
C PRO A 158 8.29 -9.42 4.10
N ASP A 159 7.46 -9.06 3.13
CA ASP A 159 6.61 -7.86 3.21
C ASP A 159 5.57 -7.97 4.33
N ILE A 160 5.07 -9.19 4.58
CA ILE A 160 4.20 -9.47 5.74
C ILE A 160 4.98 -9.29 7.05
N PHE A 161 6.27 -9.62 7.09
CA PHE A 161 7.11 -9.40 8.27
C PHE A 161 7.30 -7.92 8.58
N GLU A 162 7.64 -7.11 7.58
CA GLU A 162 7.70 -5.64 7.70
C GLU A 162 6.37 -5.08 8.25
N TYR A 163 5.25 -5.52 7.66
CA TYR A 163 3.92 -5.14 8.12
C TYR A 163 3.71 -5.47 9.60
N VAL A 164 3.97 -6.72 10.00
CA VAL A 164 3.78 -7.17 11.40
C VAL A 164 4.74 -6.46 12.37
N LEU A 165 5.96 -6.15 11.96
CA LEU A 165 6.89 -5.36 12.77
C LEU A 165 6.40 -3.94 13.01
N GLY A 166 5.79 -3.31 12.00
CA GLY A 166 5.12 -2.04 12.19
C GLY A 166 4.00 -2.10 13.22
N LEU A 167 3.18 -3.16 13.18
CA LEU A 167 2.14 -3.39 14.18
C LEU A 167 2.71 -3.63 15.58
N ALA A 168 3.84 -4.34 15.68
CA ALA A 168 4.56 -4.50 16.94
C ALA A 168 5.03 -3.15 17.48
N TRP A 169 5.60 -2.30 16.63
CA TRP A 169 6.05 -0.96 17.00
C TRP A 169 4.89 -0.05 17.42
N TYR A 170 3.72 -0.16 16.77
CA TYR A 170 2.49 0.50 17.20
C TYR A 170 2.13 0.16 18.65
N TYR A 171 2.28 -1.10 19.07
CA TYR A 171 2.06 -1.49 20.48
C TYR A 171 3.18 -1.04 21.41
N ILE A 172 4.45 -1.15 21.00
CA ILE A 172 5.62 -0.73 21.80
C ILE A 172 5.58 0.78 22.09
N SER A 173 5.20 1.58 21.09
CA SER A 173 5.08 3.03 21.21
C SER A 173 3.85 3.51 21.99
N ASN A 174 3.07 2.59 22.59
CA ASN A 174 1.79 2.88 23.23
C ASN A 174 0.78 3.57 22.28
N LYS A 175 0.77 3.18 21.00
CA LYS A 175 -0.17 3.68 19.98
C LYS A 175 -0.03 5.18 19.70
N LYS A 176 1.17 5.74 19.92
CA LYS A 176 1.46 7.17 19.74
C LYS A 176 1.99 7.53 18.36
N VAL A 177 2.18 6.54 17.50
CA VAL A 177 2.67 6.72 16.13
C VAL A 177 1.55 6.46 15.14
N ASN A 178 1.50 7.25 14.07
CA ASN A 178 0.71 6.90 12.90
C ASN A 178 1.46 5.83 12.12
N ILE A 179 1.13 4.57 12.38
CA ILE A 179 1.83 3.45 11.76
C ILE A 179 1.55 3.34 10.25
N ARG A 180 0.37 3.74 9.78
CA ARG A 180 0.04 3.66 8.35
C ARG A 180 0.98 4.53 7.51
N SER A 181 1.32 5.72 8.01
CA SER A 181 2.26 6.62 7.32
C SER A 181 3.72 6.24 7.51
N ALA A 182 4.03 5.27 8.39
CA ALA A 182 5.40 4.83 8.62
C ALA A 182 5.81 3.68 7.68
N TYR A 183 4.85 3.00 7.07
CA TYR A 183 5.14 1.95 6.08
C TYR A 183 5.59 2.56 4.76
N ASN A 184 6.73 2.09 4.24
CA ASN A 184 7.12 2.33 2.85
C ASN A 184 6.61 1.21 1.90
N LEU A 185 6.21 0.06 2.45
CA LEU A 185 5.51 -0.98 1.69
C LEU A 185 4.12 -0.50 1.22
N SER A 186 3.67 -1.03 0.08
CA SER A 186 2.35 -0.73 -0.47
C SER A 186 1.26 -1.49 0.27
N LEU A 187 0.20 -0.79 0.64
CA LEU A 187 -0.99 -1.34 1.26
C LEU A 187 -2.13 -1.42 0.25
N ASP A 188 -2.93 -2.47 0.36
CA ASP A 188 -4.18 -2.60 -0.37
C ASP A 188 -5.26 -1.64 0.18
N ALA A 189 -6.41 -1.56 -0.48
CA ALA A 189 -7.52 -0.69 -0.09
C ALA A 189 -8.18 -1.05 1.27
N ASP A 190 -7.85 -2.24 1.79
CA ASP A 190 -8.22 -2.74 3.12
C ASP A 190 -7.09 -2.60 4.14
N PHE A 191 -5.97 -2.00 3.72
CA PHE A 191 -4.76 -1.75 4.48
C PHE A 191 -3.97 -2.98 4.93
N LEU A 192 -4.03 -4.06 4.14
CA LEU A 192 -3.13 -5.22 4.25
C LEU A 192 -1.93 -5.03 3.32
N PRO A 193 -0.77 -5.66 3.60
CA PRO A 193 0.40 -5.53 2.75
C PRO A 193 0.13 -6.13 1.36
N LEU A 194 0.75 -5.52 0.34
CA LEU A 194 0.67 -5.97 -1.06
C LEU A 194 2.07 -6.21 -1.66
N SER A 195 2.99 -5.27 -1.47
CA SER A 195 4.35 -5.36 -1.98
C SER A 195 5.33 -4.54 -1.16
N HIS A 196 6.58 -4.97 -1.14
CA HIS A 196 7.73 -4.30 -0.53
C HIS A 196 7.87 -2.82 -0.94
N ALA A 197 8.63 -2.08 -0.14
CA ALA A 197 9.02 -0.71 -0.44
C ALA A 197 9.68 -0.60 -1.82
N ALA A 198 9.48 0.54 -2.48
CA ALA A 198 10.27 0.85 -3.67
C ALA A 198 11.75 0.96 -3.28
N GLY A 199 12.66 0.55 -4.16
CA GLY A 199 14.09 0.58 -3.85
C GLY A 199 14.55 1.97 -3.40
N TYR A 200 15.61 2.00 -2.58
CA TYR A 200 16.23 3.19 -1.96
C TYR A 200 15.59 3.74 -0.69
N GLN A 201 14.43 3.22 -0.28
CA GLN A 201 13.80 3.54 1.01
C GLN A 201 13.97 2.36 1.97
N GLY A 202 14.03 2.66 3.27
CA GLY A 202 14.01 1.59 4.28
C GLY A 202 12.60 1.08 4.53
N ASP A 203 12.44 0.05 5.36
CA ASP A 203 11.13 -0.63 5.45
C ASP A 203 10.07 0.20 6.20
N LEU A 204 10.42 0.72 7.39
CA LEU A 204 9.54 1.57 8.18
C LEU A 204 10.23 2.81 8.76
N GLU A 205 9.65 3.97 8.52
CA GLU A 205 10.19 5.26 8.94
C GLU A 205 9.24 5.97 9.92
N PHE A 206 9.72 6.22 11.13
CA PHE A 206 8.98 6.91 12.19
C PHE A 206 9.61 8.26 12.49
N HIS A 207 8.87 9.32 12.19
CA HIS A 207 9.29 10.68 12.50
C HIS A 207 8.71 11.12 13.86
N TYR A 208 9.59 11.31 14.84
CA TYR A 208 9.27 11.91 16.12
C TYR A 208 9.77 13.36 16.15
N GLU A 209 9.33 14.15 17.12
CA GLU A 209 9.73 15.57 17.22
C GLU A 209 11.25 15.78 17.32
N ASN A 210 11.97 14.83 17.92
CA ASN A 210 13.39 14.95 18.24
C ASN A 210 14.30 13.93 17.54
N ARG A 211 13.75 13.03 16.74
CA ARG A 211 14.50 11.99 16.03
C ARG A 211 13.67 11.33 14.94
N THR A 212 14.34 10.75 13.97
CA THR A 212 13.77 9.75 13.07
C THR A 212 14.24 8.36 13.49
N LEU A 213 13.35 7.39 13.42
CA LEU A 213 13.66 5.99 13.60
C LEU A 213 13.37 5.24 12.31
N LEU A 214 14.35 4.49 11.83
CA LEU A 214 14.22 3.53 10.75
C LEU A 214 14.18 2.11 11.35
N LEU A 215 13.20 1.30 10.95
CA LEU A 215 13.24 -0.15 11.17
C LEU A 215 13.54 -0.83 9.84
N GLU A 216 14.52 -1.72 9.86
CA GLU A 216 14.88 -2.57 8.73
C GLU A 216 14.69 -4.02 9.15
N ALA A 217 13.92 -4.76 8.38
CA ALA A 217 13.42 -6.08 8.68
C ALA A 217 14.01 -7.11 7.72
N THR A 218 14.47 -8.24 8.25
CA THR A 218 14.91 -9.33 7.40
C THR A 218 14.51 -10.70 7.92
N LEU A 219 14.15 -11.56 6.98
CA LEU A 219 14.01 -13.00 7.19
C LEU A 219 15.12 -13.79 6.49
N MET A 220 16.18 -13.12 6.02
CA MET A 220 17.37 -13.78 5.49
C MET A 220 18.02 -14.64 6.57
N ASP A 221 18.56 -15.78 6.14
CA ASP A 221 19.33 -16.65 7.01
C ASP A 221 20.68 -16.02 7.37
N HIS A 222 21.27 -16.53 8.44
CA HIS A 222 22.57 -16.10 8.97
C HIS A 222 23.66 -15.93 7.89
N ASN A 223 23.77 -16.83 6.90
CA ASN A 223 24.87 -16.80 5.94
C ASN A 223 24.66 -15.78 4.81
N THR A 224 23.41 -15.39 4.57
CA THR A 224 23.05 -14.48 3.48
C THR A 224 22.81 -13.05 3.97
N GLN A 225 22.50 -12.87 5.26
CA GLN A 225 22.19 -11.59 5.89
C GLN A 225 23.27 -10.53 5.64
N LYS A 226 24.55 -10.81 5.92
CA LYS A 226 25.63 -9.84 5.67
C LYS A 226 25.73 -9.39 4.21
N ARG A 227 25.54 -10.31 3.28
CA ARG A 227 25.64 -10.01 1.85
C ARG A 227 24.43 -9.24 1.34
N GLY A 228 23.24 -9.56 1.86
CA GLY A 228 21.99 -8.96 1.42
C GLY A 228 21.71 -7.61 2.08
N GLU A 229 22.01 -7.48 3.37
CA GLU A 229 21.45 -6.39 4.19
C GLU A 229 22.46 -5.31 4.57
N LEU A 230 23.76 -5.61 4.53
CA LEU A 230 24.76 -4.65 5.01
C LEU A 230 24.77 -3.34 4.20
N GLU A 231 24.86 -3.43 2.87
CA GLU A 231 24.88 -2.24 2.02
C GLU A 231 23.53 -1.52 2.03
N PRO A 232 22.38 -2.20 1.83
CA PRO A 232 21.09 -1.51 1.79
C PRO A 232 20.76 -0.79 3.10
N VAL A 233 20.91 -1.44 4.25
CA VAL A 233 20.59 -0.86 5.57
C VAL A 233 21.43 0.39 5.84
N ILE A 234 22.74 0.34 5.55
CA ILE A 234 23.62 1.50 5.71
C ILE A 234 23.20 2.62 4.74
N ARG A 235 22.95 2.30 3.47
CA ARG A 235 22.53 3.28 2.46
C ARG A 235 21.22 3.96 2.84
N HIS A 236 20.20 3.20 3.24
CA HIS A 236 18.90 3.74 3.65
C HIS A 236 19.05 4.64 4.88
N THR A 237 19.81 4.19 5.88
CA THR A 237 20.10 5.00 7.08
C THR A 237 20.77 6.33 6.74
N VAL A 238 21.77 6.32 5.86
CA VAL A 238 22.50 7.53 5.45
C VAL A 238 21.60 8.45 4.63
N ASN A 239 20.85 7.92 3.67
CA ASN A 239 19.91 8.71 2.87
C ASN A 239 18.88 9.40 3.77
N LEU A 240 18.25 8.64 4.67
CA LEU A 240 17.27 9.18 5.61
C LEU A 240 17.89 10.21 6.56
N THR A 241 19.14 10.02 6.99
CA THR A 241 19.86 11.02 7.79
C THR A 241 20.06 12.33 7.02
N ILE A 242 20.45 12.24 5.74
CA ILE A 242 20.62 13.41 4.87
C ILE A 242 19.29 14.13 4.66
N GLU A 243 18.21 13.40 4.40
CA GLU A 243 16.87 13.94 4.20
C GLU A 243 16.32 14.64 5.46
N ASN A 244 16.60 14.09 6.64
CA ASN A 244 16.18 14.67 7.93
C ASN A 244 17.08 15.82 8.44
N GLY A 245 18.20 16.09 7.77
CA GLY A 245 19.12 17.18 8.10
C GLY A 245 19.73 17.07 9.49
N LEU A 246 19.39 17.98 10.40
CA LEU A 246 19.96 18.03 11.76
C LEU A 246 19.25 17.10 12.75
N GLN A 247 18.13 16.49 12.37
CA GLN A 247 17.44 15.56 13.27
C GLN A 247 18.20 14.22 13.31
N PRO A 248 18.53 13.71 14.52
CA PRO A 248 19.17 12.42 14.66
C PRO A 248 18.34 11.30 14.05
N THR A 249 18.96 10.46 13.23
CA THR A 249 18.36 9.24 12.69
C THR A 249 18.94 8.04 13.42
N GLN A 250 18.08 7.14 13.87
CA GLN A 250 18.45 5.87 14.48
C GLN A 250 17.88 4.73 13.63
N THR A 251 18.68 3.72 13.34
CA THR A 251 18.21 2.52 12.66
C THR A 251 18.19 1.35 13.63
N ILE A 252 17.11 0.55 13.61
CA ILE A 252 17.03 -0.73 14.29
C ILE A 252 16.87 -1.80 13.22
N PHE A 253 17.86 -2.67 13.15
CA PHE A 253 17.85 -3.84 12.31
C PHE A 253 17.22 -5.02 13.06
N VAL A 254 16.21 -5.66 12.46
CA VAL A 254 15.41 -6.71 13.08
C VAL A 254 15.44 -7.96 12.20
N ALA A 255 15.85 -9.08 12.80
CA ALA A 255 15.89 -10.37 12.13
C ALA A 255 15.34 -11.47 13.03
N SER A 256 14.89 -12.58 12.42
CA SER A 256 14.55 -13.80 13.19
C SER A 256 15.77 -14.42 13.88
N GLU A 257 16.95 -14.26 13.28
CA GLU A 257 18.26 -14.62 13.80
C GLU A 257 19.29 -13.61 13.29
N LEU A 258 20.20 -13.16 14.16
CA LEU A 258 21.25 -12.19 13.81
C LEU A 258 22.56 -12.92 13.53
N ASP A 259 23.21 -12.58 12.42
CA ASP A 259 24.58 -12.99 12.11
C ASP A 259 25.57 -12.19 12.97
N ASP A 260 26.47 -12.89 13.67
CA ASP A 260 27.53 -12.28 14.47
C ASP A 260 28.38 -11.31 13.63
N ASN A 261 28.57 -11.60 12.34
CA ASN A 261 29.33 -10.73 11.44
C ASN A 261 28.59 -9.46 11.05
N VAL A 262 27.26 -9.41 11.22
CA VAL A 262 26.44 -8.20 11.03
C VAL A 262 26.41 -7.40 12.33
N MET A 263 26.32 -8.05 13.49
CA MET A 263 26.32 -7.38 14.80
C MET A 263 27.63 -6.65 15.13
N ASN A 264 28.76 -7.13 14.61
CA ASN A 264 30.10 -6.59 14.90
C ASN A 264 30.53 -5.42 13.98
N ILE A 265 29.60 -4.86 13.20
CA ILE A 265 29.84 -3.72 12.29
C ILE A 265 29.25 -2.45 12.90
#